data_AF-A0A0N4ZAJ8-F1
#
_entry.id   AF-A0A0N4ZAJ8-F1
#
_cell.length_a   1.000
_cell.length_b   1.000
_cell.length_c   1.000
_cell.angle_alpha   90.00
_cell.angle_beta   90.00
_cell.angle_gamma   90.00
#
_symmetry.space_group_name_H-M   'P 1'
#
loop_
_entity.id
_entity.type
_entity.pdbx_description
1 polymer ?
#
loop_
_entity_poly.entity_id
_entity_poly.type
_entity_poly.pdbx_seq_one_letter_code
_entity_poly.pdbx_strand_id
1 'polypeptide(L)'
;MDYLLNEYFFKYVPLNFEEETKKNIVDKAVTLVRIADWTCKAQDYRKLYDNHSSFFLAEIVFVILSLMTLVHAIRHGGRYIYTWIGIVIFSTSSELFRISYNKEWDYIFHAQSLLTLFGMRIPLHVVFGVLPTFIYSSYILSARTKLPFPMEAAAAGLIHALLYLPYSIVGTKLLWFQWHEWHPISSERNYFDVPLNEYFIQSFSVMSFFFLLGLLRRVVLDKAYDWKLFAREFGVVLFAGCTAIGFTISTFDHFIYYLHSSYGLSYFTIVTLYFAVLINLIYSYDRINNYGPAKIGNPFWFDEIAAIVIFSGFVLISLSLVGDPINTVSEGLHQPIGSCKETDVFKKEKYQKYVCPINMDIKSYDFHCLPGRNPPQQVEKDVPLEWYAICGTNYKNKAEFVFTVASIVVVTAYILYQFAAKSGETEYDEFVIHPRTPVKPKRQVERQTSSDVDESSESNVSESRMKSTKRDLITPSYEAQYFSRKKLHGTDDDDATPKKAPGTVSMELSRSRSRDLPISAKRHAFPTKDSDSSTPKRTTQTLKESQSLHLPKKTSSIAKSSSVTSPIGIGTKSLRSRRGNSKASN
;
A
#
# COMPACT_ATOMS: atom_id res chain seq x y z
N MET A 1 32.55 4.03 21.52
CA MET A 1 31.51 4.46 22.48
C MET A 1 32.07 4.69 23.87
N ASP A 2 32.98 3.83 24.34
CA ASP A 2 33.64 3.94 25.65
C ASP A 2 34.27 5.33 25.87
N TYR A 3 35.00 5.83 24.88
CA TYR A 3 35.56 7.18 24.91
C TYR A 3 34.49 8.27 25.02
N LEU A 4 33.41 8.18 24.24
CA LEU A 4 32.34 9.19 24.23
C LEU A 4 31.62 9.25 25.57
N LEU A 5 31.29 8.10 26.17
CA LEU A 5 30.63 8.06 27.47
C LEU A 5 31.57 8.50 28.59
N ASN A 6 32.85 8.13 28.54
CA ASN A 6 33.84 8.59 29.52
C ASN A 6 34.07 10.11 29.45
N GLU A 7 34.23 10.66 28.25
CA GLU A 7 34.56 12.08 28.07
C GLU A 7 33.35 13.00 28.26
N TYR A 8 32.16 12.59 27.81
CA TYR A 8 30.98 13.47 27.77
C TYR A 8 29.90 13.14 28.81
N PHE A 9 29.87 11.94 29.38
CA PHE A 9 28.86 11.57 30.38
C PHE A 9 29.49 11.41 31.77
N PHE A 10 30.38 10.45 31.95
CA PHE A 10 30.93 10.13 33.29
C PHE A 10 31.78 11.25 33.88
N LYS A 11 32.42 12.09 33.05
CA LYS A 11 33.20 13.24 33.51
C LYS A 11 32.36 14.33 34.19
N TYR A 12 31.09 14.46 33.84
CA TYR A 12 30.20 15.52 34.34
C TYR A 12 29.21 15.04 35.42
N VAL A 13 29.11 13.74 35.65
CA VAL A 13 28.28 13.18 36.71
C VAL A 13 29.09 13.17 38.03
N PRO A 14 28.64 13.84 39.10
CA PRO A 14 29.39 13.95 40.36
C PRO A 14 29.40 12.66 41.20
N LEU A 15 29.21 11.49 40.57
CA LEU A 15 29.18 10.18 41.22
C LEU A 15 30.39 9.37 40.80
N ASN A 16 31.15 8.87 41.77
CA ASN A 16 32.22 7.91 41.53
C ASN A 16 31.61 6.52 41.29
N PHE A 17 31.37 6.19 40.02
CA PHE A 17 30.95 4.85 39.63
C PHE A 17 32.13 3.89 39.67
N GLU A 18 31.91 2.70 40.26
CA GLU A 18 32.81 1.55 40.14
C GLU A 18 33.03 1.17 38.67
N GLU A 19 34.22 0.67 38.31
CA GLU A 19 34.57 0.34 36.92
C GLU A 19 33.61 -0.68 36.30
N GLU A 20 33.15 -1.65 37.08
CA GLU A 20 32.16 -2.63 36.63
C GLU A 20 30.81 -1.98 36.28
N THR A 21 30.37 -1.01 37.09
CA THR A 21 29.14 -0.25 36.84
C THR A 21 29.28 0.60 35.57
N LYS A 22 30.43 1.26 35.37
CA LYS A 22 30.71 2.00 34.14
C LYS A 22 30.64 1.08 32.91
N LYS A 23 31.28 -0.09 32.97
CA LYS A 23 31.25 -1.08 31.88
C LYS A 23 29.83 -1.55 31.57
N ASN A 24 29.02 -1.84 32.60
CA ASN A 24 27.62 -2.24 32.44
C ASN A 24 26.75 -1.13 31.81
N ILE A 25 26.97 0.13 32.17
CA ILE A 25 26.28 1.27 31.56
C ILE A 25 26.71 1.44 30.09
N VAL A 26 28.01 1.32 29.81
CA VAL A 26 28.55 1.42 28.43
C VAL A 26 27.97 0.33 27.54
N ASP A 27 27.92 -0.92 28.00
CA ASP A 27 27.37 -2.04 27.23
C ASP A 27 25.87 -1.85 26.93
N LYS A 28 25.09 -1.40 27.92
CA LYS A 28 23.67 -1.06 27.72
C LYS A 28 23.48 0.10 26.74
N ALA A 29 24.32 1.13 26.82
CA ALA A 29 24.28 2.26 25.91
C ALA A 29 24.66 1.85 24.48
N VAL A 30 25.69 1.01 24.30
CA VAL A 30 26.05 0.43 23.00
C VAL A 30 24.91 -0.41 22.45
N THR A 31 24.26 -1.21 23.28
CA THR A 31 23.08 -2.01 22.90
C THR A 31 21.92 -1.11 22.46
N LEU A 32 21.62 -0.05 23.20
CA LEU A 32 20.59 0.94 22.84
C LEU A 32 20.93 1.61 21.50
N VAL A 33 22.18 2.03 21.30
CA VAL A 33 22.64 2.64 20.04
C VAL A 33 22.53 1.65 18.88
N ARG A 34 22.90 0.38 19.08
CA ARG A 34 22.73 -0.67 18.06
C ARG A 34 21.27 -0.89 17.72
N ILE A 35 20.38 -0.91 18.71
CA ILE A 35 18.93 -1.02 18.47
C ILE A 35 18.43 0.21 17.73
N ALA A 36 18.87 1.42 18.11
CA ALA A 36 18.47 2.66 17.44
C ALA A 36 18.97 2.70 15.98
N ASP A 37 20.24 2.38 15.74
CA ASP A 37 20.87 2.33 14.41
C ASP A 37 20.23 1.26 13.52
N TRP A 38 19.89 0.10 14.10
CA TRP A 38 19.10 -0.92 13.40
C TRP A 38 17.66 -0.47 13.16
N THR A 39 17.03 0.24 14.10
CA THR A 39 15.61 0.63 13.95
C THR A 39 15.45 1.71 12.90
N CYS A 40 16.33 2.72 12.89
CA CYS A 40 16.24 3.87 11.99
C CYS A 40 17.63 4.46 11.76
N LYS A 41 18.02 4.55 10.49
CA LYS A 41 19.26 5.20 10.06
C LYS A 41 18.96 6.39 9.19
N ALA A 42 19.61 7.51 9.49
CA ALA A 42 19.48 8.74 8.74
C ALA A 42 20.61 8.86 7.69
N GLN A 43 20.26 9.36 6.50
CA GLN A 43 21.21 9.67 5.43
C GLN A 43 21.34 11.19 5.25
N ASP A 44 22.48 11.64 4.73
CA ASP A 44 22.66 13.05 4.34
C ASP A 44 21.74 13.40 3.16
N TYR A 45 20.85 14.37 3.37
CA TYR A 45 19.90 14.83 2.36
C TYR A 45 20.59 15.45 1.14
N ARG A 46 21.79 16.03 1.29
CA ARG A 46 22.53 16.65 0.17
C ARG A 46 22.97 15.58 -0.81
N LYS A 47 23.59 14.53 -0.28
CA LYS A 47 23.99 13.35 -1.05
C LYS A 47 22.79 12.72 -1.77
N LEU A 48 21.65 12.62 -1.07
CA LEU A 48 20.44 12.05 -1.66
C LEU A 48 19.85 12.96 -2.76
N TYR A 49 19.87 14.27 -2.57
CA TYR A 49 19.42 15.24 -3.57
C TYR A 49 20.29 15.21 -4.83
N ASP A 50 21.62 15.21 -4.66
CA ASP A 50 22.57 15.25 -5.76
C ASP A 50 22.54 13.95 -6.59
N ASN A 51 22.39 12.80 -5.93
CA ASN A 51 22.47 11.48 -6.58
C ASN A 51 21.11 10.91 -6.99
N HIS A 52 20.03 11.26 -6.27
CA HIS A 52 18.72 10.59 -6.37
C HIS A 52 17.55 11.54 -6.12
N SER A 53 17.59 12.74 -6.70
CA SER A 53 16.59 13.80 -6.52
C SER A 53 15.13 13.36 -6.73
N SER A 54 14.86 12.48 -7.71
CA SER A 54 13.51 11.98 -7.99
C SER A 54 12.92 11.17 -6.84
N PHE A 55 13.75 10.35 -6.19
CA PHE A 55 13.37 9.55 -5.03
C PHE A 55 13.16 10.44 -3.80
N PHE A 56 14.05 11.41 -3.59
CA PHE A 56 13.90 12.38 -2.50
C PHE A 56 12.60 13.19 -2.61
N LEU A 57 12.26 13.64 -3.83
CA LEU A 57 10.99 14.33 -4.08
C LEU A 57 9.79 13.41 -3.82
N ALA A 58 9.85 12.16 -4.28
CA ALA A 58 8.81 11.17 -4.03
C ALA A 58 8.61 10.92 -2.53
N GLU A 59 9.70 10.79 -1.75
CA GLU A 59 9.67 10.63 -0.29
C GLU A 59 8.91 11.79 0.37
N ILE A 60 9.27 13.04 0.09
CA ILE A 60 8.61 14.22 0.67
C ILE A 60 7.12 14.24 0.28
N VAL A 61 6.82 14.07 -1.01
CA VAL A 61 5.45 14.15 -1.52
C VAL A 61 4.57 13.08 -0.89
N PHE A 62 4.98 11.81 -0.88
CA PHE A 62 4.14 10.73 -0.38
C PHE A 62 3.97 10.77 1.14
N VAL A 63 4.96 11.28 1.88
CA VAL A 63 4.78 11.54 3.32
C VAL A 63 3.73 12.63 3.54
N ILE A 64 3.76 13.73 2.78
CA ILE A 64 2.73 14.79 2.87
C ILE A 64 1.34 14.23 2.52
N LEU A 65 1.22 13.45 1.44
CA LEU A 65 -0.06 12.84 1.04
C LEU A 65 -0.59 11.86 2.09
N SER A 66 0.29 11.10 2.75
CA SER A 66 -0.08 10.23 3.87
C SER A 66 -0.55 11.03 5.09
N LEU A 67 0.07 12.17 5.39
CA LEU A 67 -0.43 13.07 6.43
C LEU A 67 -1.81 13.63 6.07
N MET A 68 -2.06 13.96 4.80
CA MET A 68 -3.39 14.38 4.34
C MET A 68 -4.43 13.27 4.49
N THR A 69 -4.09 12.00 4.20
CA THR A 69 -5.00 10.87 4.45
C THR A 69 -5.24 10.64 5.94
N LEU A 70 -4.24 10.87 6.80
CA LEU A 70 -4.42 10.84 8.25
C LEU A 70 -5.35 11.95 8.73
N VAL A 71 -5.18 13.17 8.23
CA VAL A 71 -6.07 14.30 8.55
C VAL A 71 -7.51 13.98 8.12
N HIS A 72 -7.69 13.38 6.93
CA HIS A 72 -9.00 12.89 6.49
C HIS A 72 -9.60 11.90 7.48
N ALA A 73 -8.80 10.91 7.93
CA ALA A 73 -9.22 9.90 8.89
C ALA A 73 -9.60 10.50 10.25
N ILE A 74 -8.81 11.46 10.76
CA ILE A 74 -9.08 12.16 12.02
C ILE A 74 -10.37 12.99 11.92
N ARG A 75 -10.58 13.68 10.79
CA ARG A 75 -11.76 14.52 10.57
C ARG A 75 -13.05 13.71 10.50
N HIS A 76 -13.02 12.52 9.91
CA HIS A 76 -14.18 11.62 9.89
C HIS A 76 -14.36 10.87 11.22
N GLY A 77 -13.28 10.68 11.98
CA GLY A 77 -13.31 10.06 13.30
C GLY A 77 -13.67 8.57 13.24
N GLY A 78 -14.11 8.02 14.38
CA GLY A 78 -14.61 6.66 14.46
C GLY A 78 -13.60 5.61 13.99
N ARG A 79 -14.03 4.70 13.13
CA ARG A 79 -13.24 3.59 12.58
C ARG A 79 -12.22 4.02 11.55
N TYR A 80 -12.35 5.21 10.97
CA TYR A 80 -11.40 5.69 9.96
C TYR A 80 -9.99 5.84 10.54
N ILE A 81 -9.87 6.37 11.75
CA ILE A 81 -8.58 6.50 12.45
C ILE A 81 -7.95 5.13 12.70
N TYR A 82 -8.72 4.18 13.24
CA TYR A 82 -8.20 2.83 13.49
C TYR A 82 -7.87 2.11 12.19
N THR A 83 -8.65 2.30 11.13
CA THR A 83 -8.35 1.72 9.81
C THR A 83 -7.02 2.28 9.29
N TRP A 84 -6.77 3.58 9.39
CA TRP A 84 -5.49 4.19 9.01
C TRP A 84 -4.32 3.63 9.82
N ILE A 85 -4.47 3.49 11.14
CA ILE A 85 -3.46 2.85 12.01
C ILE A 85 -3.24 1.39 11.57
N GLY A 86 -4.30 0.66 11.25
CA GLY A 86 -4.24 -0.70 10.70
C GLY A 86 -3.47 -0.80 9.41
N ILE A 87 -3.63 0.18 8.52
CA ILE A 87 -2.89 0.24 7.26
C ILE A 87 -1.39 0.43 7.53
N VAL A 88 -1.00 1.26 8.50
CA VAL A 88 0.41 1.40 8.90
C VAL A 88 0.96 0.09 9.49
N ILE A 89 0.19 -0.58 10.36
CA ILE A 89 0.56 -1.89 10.92
C ILE A 89 0.70 -2.92 9.80
N PHE A 90 -0.25 -2.97 8.87
CA PHE A 90 -0.24 -3.85 7.71
C PHE A 90 0.98 -3.58 6.82
N SER A 91 1.24 -2.32 6.48
CA SER A 91 2.37 -1.89 5.66
C SER A 91 3.71 -2.25 6.31
N THR A 92 3.82 -2.05 7.63
CA THR A 92 5.02 -2.44 8.37
C THR A 92 5.18 -3.97 8.38
N SER A 93 4.09 -4.69 8.63
CA SER A 93 4.08 -6.15 8.69
C SER A 93 4.39 -6.78 7.34
N SER A 94 3.89 -6.22 6.23
CA SER A 94 4.17 -6.71 4.89
C SER A 94 5.63 -6.54 4.51
N GLU A 95 6.23 -5.38 4.79
CA GLU A 95 7.64 -5.15 4.49
C GLU A 95 8.58 -5.94 5.41
N LEU A 96 8.27 -6.00 6.72
CA LEU A 96 9.02 -6.85 7.65
C LEU A 96 8.96 -8.32 7.27
N PHE A 97 7.80 -8.79 6.79
CA PHE A 97 7.66 -10.15 6.32
C PHE A 97 8.62 -10.44 5.16
N ARG A 98 8.66 -9.57 4.13
CA ARG A 98 9.53 -9.76 2.96
C ARG A 98 11.00 -9.93 3.33
N ILE A 99 11.47 -9.17 4.34
CA ILE A 99 12.88 -9.21 4.76
C ILE A 99 13.17 -10.32 5.78
N SER A 100 12.22 -10.64 6.66
CA SER A 100 12.48 -11.50 7.83
C SER A 100 12.10 -12.96 7.59
N TYR A 101 11.07 -13.24 6.80
CA TYR A 101 10.50 -14.58 6.69
C TYR A 101 11.15 -15.36 5.57
N ASN A 102 12.08 -16.28 5.90
CA ASN A 102 12.83 -17.15 4.98
C ASN A 102 13.39 -16.38 3.77
N LYS A 103 14.71 -16.25 3.64
CA LYS A 103 15.42 -15.48 2.59
C LYS A 103 14.82 -15.57 1.16
N GLU A 104 14.08 -16.64 0.87
CA GLU A 104 13.08 -16.81 -0.20
C GLU A 104 12.13 -15.63 -0.52
N TRP A 105 11.71 -14.77 0.43
CA TRP A 105 10.78 -13.66 0.14
C TRP A 105 11.46 -12.31 -0.07
N ASP A 106 12.78 -12.29 -0.02
CA ASP A 106 13.60 -11.09 -0.17
C ASP A 106 13.95 -10.82 -1.63
N TYR A 107 12.95 -10.40 -2.41
CA TYR A 107 13.10 -10.13 -3.85
C TYR A 107 13.02 -8.65 -4.23
N ILE A 108 12.91 -7.74 -3.25
CA ILE A 108 12.84 -6.29 -3.47
C ILE A 108 13.93 -5.62 -2.63
N PHE A 109 14.75 -4.79 -3.24
CA PHE A 109 15.75 -3.99 -2.54
C PHE A 109 15.45 -2.51 -2.78
N HIS A 110 15.23 -1.77 -1.70
CA HIS A 110 14.90 -0.37 -1.77
C HIS A 110 16.14 0.53 -1.82
N ALA A 111 16.01 1.66 -2.52
CA ALA A 111 16.96 2.75 -2.40
C ALA A 111 16.94 3.34 -0.98
N GLN A 112 18.06 3.95 -0.57
CA GLN A 112 18.22 4.50 0.76
C GLN A 112 17.58 5.88 0.84
N SER A 113 16.61 6.02 1.74
CA SER A 113 15.89 7.28 1.98
C SER A 113 16.56 8.15 3.02
N LEU A 114 16.00 9.35 3.24
CA LEU A 114 16.42 10.21 4.34
C LEU A 114 16.38 9.47 5.69
N LEU A 115 15.34 8.65 5.90
CA LEU A 115 15.19 7.79 7.06
C LEU A 115 14.87 6.36 6.61
N THR A 116 15.79 5.43 6.79
CA THR A 116 15.59 4.02 6.45
C THR A 116 15.50 3.16 7.70
N LEU A 117 14.46 2.33 7.78
CA LEU A 117 14.15 1.49 8.92
C LEU A 117 14.75 0.07 8.80
N PHE A 118 14.83 -0.62 9.93
CA PHE A 118 15.10 -2.06 10.04
C PHE A 118 16.39 -2.53 9.34
N GLY A 119 17.52 -1.95 9.75
CA GLY A 119 18.83 -2.29 9.22
C GLY A 119 19.06 -1.74 7.83
N MET A 120 18.51 -0.55 7.54
CA MET A 120 18.61 0.11 6.22
C MET A 120 17.87 -0.61 5.09
N ARG A 121 16.81 -1.35 5.41
CA ARG A 121 16.09 -2.17 4.42
C ARG A 121 14.80 -1.53 3.92
N ILE A 122 14.08 -0.82 4.78
CA ILE A 122 12.75 -0.30 4.46
C ILE A 122 12.73 1.22 4.58
N PRO A 123 12.58 1.96 3.46
CA PRO A 123 12.43 3.41 3.52
C PRO A 123 11.21 3.82 4.34
N LEU A 124 11.36 4.86 5.17
CA LEU A 124 10.25 5.37 5.98
C LEU A 124 9.04 5.73 5.11
N HIS A 125 9.28 6.38 3.98
CA HIS A 125 8.21 6.83 3.08
C HIS A 125 7.43 5.67 2.44
N VAL A 126 7.96 4.44 2.38
CA VAL A 126 7.20 3.28 1.88
C VAL A 126 6.09 2.94 2.89
N VAL A 127 6.46 2.78 4.17
CA VAL A 127 5.56 2.36 5.25
C VAL A 127 4.66 3.49 5.74
N PHE A 128 5.16 4.73 5.77
CA PHE A 128 4.45 5.89 6.32
C PHE A 128 4.03 6.92 5.26
N GLY A 129 4.29 6.66 3.98
CA GLY A 129 3.95 7.55 2.86
C GLY A 129 3.10 6.86 1.80
N VAL A 130 3.75 6.08 0.95
CA VAL A 130 3.18 5.45 -0.26
C VAL A 130 2.05 4.48 0.10
N LEU A 131 2.33 3.51 0.98
CA LEU A 131 1.34 2.48 1.31
C LEU A 131 0.11 3.08 2.02
N PRO A 132 0.24 3.92 3.07
CA PRO A 132 -0.91 4.59 3.66
C PRO A 132 -1.69 5.44 2.65
N THR A 133 -1.01 6.20 1.78
CA THR A 133 -1.66 7.02 0.76
C THR A 133 -2.55 6.19 -0.15
N PHE A 134 -2.00 5.14 -0.76
CA PHE A 134 -2.73 4.35 -1.75
C PHE A 134 -3.76 3.41 -1.14
N ILE A 135 -3.43 2.73 -0.03
CA ILE A 135 -4.33 1.76 0.60
C ILE A 135 -5.50 2.48 1.29
N TYR A 136 -5.27 3.62 1.93
CA TYR A 136 -6.37 4.37 2.54
C TYR A 136 -7.24 5.04 1.47
N SER A 137 -6.64 5.59 0.40
CA SER A 137 -7.44 6.13 -0.72
C SER A 137 -8.28 5.02 -1.37
N SER A 138 -7.73 3.82 -1.56
CA SER A 138 -8.47 2.70 -2.13
C SER A 138 -9.63 2.26 -1.24
N TYR A 139 -9.45 2.24 0.08
CA TYR A 139 -10.51 1.98 1.07
C TYR A 139 -11.66 2.97 0.96
N ILE A 140 -11.36 4.28 0.96
CA ILE A 140 -12.40 5.31 0.89
C ILE A 140 -13.14 5.23 -0.44
N LEU A 141 -12.41 5.08 -1.55
CA LEU A 141 -13.00 4.99 -2.88
C LEU A 141 -13.85 3.72 -3.04
N SER A 142 -13.41 2.57 -2.49
CA SER A 142 -14.22 1.35 -2.50
C SER A 142 -15.48 1.49 -1.64
N ALA A 143 -15.38 2.11 -0.46
CA ALA A 143 -16.51 2.30 0.44
C ALA A 143 -17.62 3.18 -0.15
N ARG A 144 -17.27 4.11 -1.06
CA ARG A 144 -18.23 4.93 -1.80
C ARG A 144 -19.08 4.13 -2.78
N THR A 145 -18.57 3.01 -3.28
CA THR A 145 -19.34 2.15 -4.22
C THR A 145 -20.50 1.42 -3.54
N LYS A 146 -20.51 1.39 -2.20
CA LYS A 146 -21.54 0.71 -1.39
C LYS A 146 -21.74 -0.76 -1.81
N LEU A 147 -20.66 -1.40 -2.25
CA LEU A 147 -20.68 -2.81 -2.61
C LEU A 147 -20.87 -3.66 -1.35
N PRO A 148 -21.57 -4.80 -1.45
CA PRO A 148 -21.69 -5.72 -0.32
C PRO A 148 -20.32 -6.33 0.00
N PHE A 149 -20.02 -6.54 1.27
CA PHE A 149 -18.93 -7.44 1.66
C PHE A 149 -19.17 -8.85 1.09
N PRO A 150 -18.15 -9.50 0.51
CA PRO A 150 -16.73 -9.15 0.49
C PRO A 150 -16.27 -8.28 -0.71
N MET A 151 -17.18 -7.91 -1.60
CA MET A 151 -16.85 -7.20 -2.85
C MET A 151 -16.23 -5.82 -2.63
N GLU A 152 -16.54 -5.15 -1.53
CA GLU A 152 -15.88 -3.90 -1.15
C GLU A 152 -14.36 -4.08 -0.96
N ALA A 153 -13.94 -5.16 -0.28
CA ALA A 153 -12.51 -5.46 -0.10
C ALA A 153 -11.85 -5.82 -1.44
N ALA A 154 -12.59 -6.54 -2.29
CA ALA A 154 -12.15 -6.88 -3.64
C ALA A 154 -11.92 -5.62 -4.50
N ALA A 155 -12.84 -4.66 -4.41
CA ALA A 155 -12.71 -3.35 -5.05
C ALA A 155 -11.55 -2.53 -4.49
N ALA A 156 -11.32 -2.55 -3.18
CA ALA A 156 -10.18 -1.87 -2.56
C ALA A 156 -8.83 -2.41 -3.07
N GLY A 157 -8.72 -3.73 -3.25
CA GLY A 157 -7.53 -4.37 -3.84
C GLY A 157 -7.30 -3.95 -5.30
N LEU A 158 -8.35 -3.97 -6.12
CA LEU A 158 -8.29 -3.52 -7.52
C LEU A 158 -7.89 -2.04 -7.63
N ILE A 159 -8.54 -1.16 -6.86
CA ILE A 159 -8.25 0.27 -6.85
C ILE A 159 -6.81 0.53 -6.41
N HIS A 160 -6.34 -0.18 -5.38
CA HIS A 160 -4.95 -0.08 -4.96
C HIS A 160 -3.98 -0.47 -6.09
N ALA A 161 -4.22 -1.58 -6.78
CA ALA A 161 -3.38 -2.02 -7.90
C ALA A 161 -3.32 -0.96 -9.02
N LEU A 162 -4.45 -0.33 -9.35
CA LEU A 162 -4.51 0.74 -10.35
C LEU A 162 -3.73 2.00 -9.93
N LEU A 163 -3.76 2.35 -8.64
CA LEU A 163 -3.00 3.49 -8.09
C LEU A 163 -1.49 3.17 -7.98
N TYR A 164 -1.15 1.93 -7.64
CA TYR A 164 0.22 1.48 -7.44
C TYR A 164 0.97 1.20 -8.75
N LEU A 165 0.27 0.80 -9.81
CA LEU A 165 0.86 0.49 -11.12
C LEU A 165 1.78 1.59 -11.68
N PRO A 166 1.39 2.88 -11.78
CA PRO A 166 2.30 3.91 -12.25
C PRO A 166 3.48 4.14 -11.30
N TYR A 167 3.26 3.99 -9.99
CA TYR A 167 4.33 4.08 -8.99
C TYR A 167 5.37 2.96 -9.18
N SER A 168 4.95 1.72 -9.44
CA SER A 168 5.87 0.60 -9.63
C SER A 168 6.72 0.76 -10.90
N ILE A 169 6.11 1.22 -12.00
CA ILE A 169 6.78 1.47 -13.28
C ILE A 169 7.81 2.61 -13.15
N VAL A 170 7.39 3.75 -12.58
CA VAL A 170 8.28 4.92 -12.40
C VAL A 170 9.39 4.58 -11.41
N GLY A 171 9.06 3.95 -10.28
CA GLY A 171 10.03 3.58 -9.26
C GLY A 171 11.08 2.58 -9.74
N THR A 172 10.70 1.60 -10.56
CA THR A 172 11.66 0.67 -11.17
C THR A 172 12.61 1.39 -12.11
N LYS A 173 12.08 2.27 -12.98
CA LYS A 173 12.92 2.96 -13.98
C LYS A 173 13.82 4.03 -13.36
N LEU A 174 13.38 4.68 -12.28
CA LEU A 174 14.14 5.68 -11.53
C LEU A 174 14.86 5.10 -10.30
N LEU A 175 15.03 3.78 -10.25
CA LEU A 175 15.78 3.05 -9.20
C LEU A 175 15.34 3.31 -7.75
N TRP A 176 14.07 3.62 -7.49
CA TRP A 176 13.55 3.74 -6.12
C TRP A 176 13.58 2.41 -5.37
N PHE A 177 13.47 1.33 -6.13
CA PHE A 177 13.70 -0.02 -5.70
C PHE A 177 14.12 -0.83 -6.93
N GLN A 178 14.83 -1.92 -6.68
CA GLN A 178 15.17 -2.91 -7.66
C GLN A 178 14.54 -4.25 -7.28
N TRP A 179 14.31 -5.05 -8.31
CA TRP A 179 13.79 -6.40 -8.18
C TRP A 179 14.94 -7.38 -8.30
N HIS A 180 14.95 -8.43 -7.49
CA HIS A 180 15.90 -9.51 -7.60
C HIS A 180 15.85 -10.11 -9.00
N GLU A 181 16.99 -10.21 -9.69
CA GLU A 181 17.01 -10.47 -11.13
C GLU A 181 16.47 -11.86 -11.49
N TRP A 182 16.94 -12.90 -10.78
CA TRP A 182 16.63 -14.30 -11.09
C TRP A 182 15.62 -14.97 -10.15
N HIS A 183 14.93 -14.20 -9.30
CA HIS A 183 14.02 -14.82 -8.35
C HIS A 183 12.81 -15.43 -9.08
N PRO A 184 12.33 -16.64 -8.74
CA PRO A 184 11.20 -17.23 -9.46
C PRO A 184 9.91 -16.40 -9.42
N ILE A 185 9.72 -15.57 -8.38
CA ILE A 185 8.61 -14.62 -8.28
C ILE A 185 8.76 -13.47 -9.31
N SER A 186 9.99 -13.07 -9.65
CA SER A 186 10.31 -11.96 -10.56
C SER A 186 10.76 -12.42 -11.96
N SER A 187 10.59 -13.70 -12.27
CA SER A 187 11.01 -14.30 -13.53
C SER A 187 10.29 -13.71 -14.75
N GLU A 188 8.98 -13.48 -14.63
CA GLU A 188 8.18 -12.81 -15.66
C GLU A 188 7.94 -11.34 -15.32
N ARG A 189 8.41 -10.48 -16.22
CA ARG A 189 8.33 -9.03 -16.09
C ARG A 189 7.54 -8.43 -17.25
N ASN A 190 6.91 -7.30 -16.98
CA ASN A 190 6.30 -6.49 -18.04
C ASN A 190 7.37 -5.76 -18.87
N TYR A 191 6.92 -5.00 -19.86
CA TYR A 191 7.79 -4.21 -20.74
C TYR A 191 8.70 -3.20 -20.00
N PHE A 192 8.34 -2.80 -18.77
CA PHE A 192 9.07 -1.84 -17.94
C PHE A 192 9.85 -2.52 -16.79
N ASP A 193 10.17 -3.80 -16.94
CA ASP A 193 10.96 -4.61 -16.01
C ASP A 193 10.34 -4.81 -14.61
N VAL A 194 9.03 -4.54 -14.45
CA VAL A 194 8.28 -4.80 -13.22
C VAL A 194 7.76 -6.24 -13.21
N PRO A 195 8.01 -7.03 -12.14
CA PRO A 195 7.45 -8.36 -11.96
C PRO A 195 5.92 -8.38 -12.04
N LEU A 196 5.36 -9.29 -12.84
CA LEU A 196 3.91 -9.39 -13.00
C LEU A 196 3.20 -9.86 -11.72
N ASN A 197 3.86 -10.73 -10.95
CA ASN A 197 3.35 -11.24 -9.69
C ASN A 197 3.19 -10.16 -8.62
N GLU A 198 3.97 -9.08 -8.70
CA GLU A 198 3.86 -7.97 -7.74
C GLU A 198 2.46 -7.38 -7.76
N TYR A 199 1.84 -7.23 -8.93
CA TYR A 199 0.49 -6.68 -9.04
C TYR A 199 -0.55 -7.56 -8.34
N PHE A 200 -0.41 -8.89 -8.43
CA PHE A 200 -1.25 -9.82 -7.69
C PHE A 200 -1.00 -9.70 -6.18
N ILE A 201 0.26 -9.76 -5.74
CA ILE A 201 0.62 -9.72 -4.31
C ILE A 201 0.10 -8.43 -3.67
N GLN A 202 0.28 -7.28 -4.32
CA GLN A 202 -0.20 -5.99 -3.82
C GLN A 202 -1.74 -5.90 -3.81
N SER A 203 -2.40 -6.25 -4.93
CA SER A 203 -3.87 -6.25 -4.99
C SER A 203 -4.51 -7.18 -3.95
N PHE A 204 -4.03 -8.42 -3.91
CA PHE A 204 -4.59 -9.45 -3.06
C PHE A 204 -4.30 -9.21 -1.58
N SER A 205 -3.15 -8.62 -1.24
CA SER A 205 -2.83 -8.30 0.16
C SER A 205 -3.71 -7.20 0.73
N VAL A 206 -4.00 -6.16 -0.05
CA VAL A 206 -4.98 -5.13 0.32
C VAL A 206 -6.40 -5.73 0.43
N MET A 207 -6.79 -6.57 -0.53
CA MET A 207 -8.07 -7.29 -0.46
C MET A 207 -8.16 -8.16 0.80
N SER A 208 -7.08 -8.86 1.15
CA SER A 208 -7.00 -9.73 2.33
C SER A 208 -7.12 -8.93 3.62
N PHE A 209 -6.42 -7.80 3.71
CA PHE A 209 -6.48 -6.89 4.84
C PHE A 209 -7.91 -6.40 5.08
N PHE A 210 -8.57 -5.84 4.06
CA PHE A 210 -9.93 -5.34 4.22
C PHE A 210 -10.98 -6.44 4.38
N PHE A 211 -10.76 -7.61 3.79
CA PHE A 211 -11.62 -8.78 4.01
C PHE A 211 -11.57 -9.21 5.48
N LEU A 212 -10.36 -9.39 6.05
CA LEU A 212 -10.18 -9.77 7.44
C LEU A 212 -10.71 -8.68 8.38
N LEU A 213 -10.39 -7.42 8.11
CA LEU A 213 -10.87 -6.29 8.90
C LEU A 213 -12.41 -6.23 8.93
N GLY A 214 -13.05 -6.34 7.77
CA GLY A 214 -14.50 -6.34 7.64
C GLY A 214 -15.16 -7.55 8.30
N LEU A 215 -14.58 -8.75 8.13
CA LEU A 215 -15.06 -9.98 8.76
C LEU A 215 -15.00 -9.89 10.29
N LEU A 216 -13.84 -9.48 10.83
CA LEU A 216 -13.62 -9.39 12.26
C LEU A 216 -14.48 -8.31 12.90
N ARG A 217 -14.65 -7.15 12.25
CA ARG A 217 -15.60 -6.12 12.70
C ARG A 217 -17.02 -6.67 12.80
N ARG A 218 -17.48 -7.45 11.81
CA ARG A 218 -18.84 -8.06 11.84
C ARG A 218 -19.03 -9.11 12.91
N VAL A 219 -17.96 -9.82 13.29
CA VAL A 219 -18.02 -10.88 14.30
C VAL A 219 -17.86 -10.32 15.72
N VAL A 220 -16.98 -9.34 15.92
CA VAL A 220 -16.52 -8.90 17.25
C VAL A 220 -17.19 -7.59 17.69
N LEU A 221 -17.65 -6.76 16.74
CA LEU A 221 -18.09 -5.39 16.99
C LEU A 221 -19.50 -5.15 16.44
N ASP A 222 -20.18 -4.16 17.04
CA ASP A 222 -21.50 -3.73 16.58
C ASP A 222 -21.43 -2.98 15.24
N LYS A 223 -22.57 -2.79 14.57
CA LYS A 223 -22.59 -2.03 13.30
C LYS A 223 -22.16 -0.58 13.50
N ALA A 224 -22.71 0.10 14.51
CA ALA A 224 -22.35 1.46 14.88
C ALA A 224 -21.06 1.48 15.73
N TYR A 225 -20.31 2.58 15.65
CA TYR A 225 -19.07 2.72 16.40
C TYR A 225 -19.36 3.11 17.86
N ASP A 226 -18.80 2.34 18.80
CA ASP A 226 -18.82 2.63 20.23
C ASP A 226 -17.40 2.86 20.75
N TRP A 227 -17.13 4.08 21.23
CA TRP A 227 -15.83 4.47 21.78
C TRP A 227 -15.42 3.63 23.00
N LYS A 228 -16.38 3.06 23.73
CA LYS A 228 -16.08 2.17 24.87
C LYS A 228 -15.41 0.86 24.43
N LEU A 229 -15.60 0.47 23.17
CA LEU A 229 -15.01 -0.74 22.58
C LEU A 229 -13.71 -0.45 21.82
N PHE A 230 -13.05 0.68 22.06
CA PHE A 230 -11.81 1.06 21.36
C PHE A 230 -10.72 -0.02 21.42
N ALA A 231 -10.59 -0.74 22.54
CA ALA A 231 -9.59 -1.80 22.69
C ALA A 231 -9.90 -3.00 21.78
N ARG A 232 -11.18 -3.32 21.57
CA ARG A 232 -11.60 -4.37 20.63
C ARG A 232 -11.39 -3.93 19.18
N GLU A 233 -11.71 -2.68 18.85
CA GLU A 233 -11.45 -2.09 17.54
C GLU A 233 -9.94 -2.12 17.21
N PHE A 234 -9.10 -1.68 18.14
CA PHE A 234 -7.65 -1.75 17.99
C PHE A 234 -7.15 -3.20 17.86
N GLY A 235 -7.68 -4.14 18.65
CA GLY A 235 -7.32 -5.56 18.56
C GLY A 235 -7.69 -6.19 17.21
N VAL A 236 -8.86 -5.86 16.66
CA VAL A 236 -9.30 -6.30 15.34
C VAL A 236 -8.37 -5.76 14.24
N VAL A 237 -8.04 -4.48 14.32
CA VAL A 237 -7.16 -3.80 13.37
C VAL A 237 -5.73 -4.34 13.42
N LEU A 238 -5.20 -4.56 14.63
CA LEU A 238 -3.88 -5.16 14.85
C LEU A 238 -3.84 -6.58 14.27
N PHE A 239 -4.86 -7.40 14.54
CA PHE A 239 -4.93 -8.76 14.01
C PHE A 239 -5.00 -8.78 12.49
N ALA A 240 -5.88 -7.97 11.89
CA ALA A 240 -5.99 -7.88 10.42
C ALA A 240 -4.67 -7.41 9.79
N GLY A 241 -4.04 -6.38 10.37
CA GLY A 241 -2.77 -5.84 9.87
C GLY A 241 -1.62 -6.86 9.92
N CYS A 242 -1.50 -7.62 11.00
CA CYS A 242 -0.42 -8.60 11.15
C CYS A 242 -0.62 -9.88 10.31
N THR A 243 -1.87 -10.27 10.01
CA THR A 243 -2.16 -11.59 9.40
C THR A 243 -2.45 -11.56 7.90
N ALA A 244 -2.83 -10.40 7.35
CA ALA A 244 -3.25 -10.28 5.95
C ALA A 244 -2.17 -10.71 4.94
N ILE A 245 -0.89 -10.40 5.20
CA ILE A 245 0.21 -10.80 4.32
C ILE A 245 0.40 -12.33 4.32
N GLY A 246 0.25 -12.99 5.47
CA GLY A 246 0.31 -14.45 5.56
C GLY A 246 -0.80 -15.12 4.75
N PHE A 247 -2.00 -14.56 4.77
CA PHE A 247 -3.12 -15.04 3.95
C PHE A 247 -2.84 -14.86 2.45
N THR A 248 -2.22 -13.74 2.06
CA THR A 248 -1.80 -13.47 0.68
C THR A 248 -0.81 -14.50 0.19
N ILE A 249 0.21 -14.77 0.99
CA ILE A 249 1.29 -15.68 0.63
C ILE A 249 0.79 -17.12 0.56
N SER A 250 -0.04 -17.53 1.52
CA SER A 250 -0.71 -18.82 1.44
C SER A 250 -1.51 -18.95 0.14
N THR A 251 -2.24 -17.91 -0.27
CA THR A 251 -2.99 -17.94 -1.53
C THR A 251 -2.07 -17.96 -2.75
N PHE A 252 -1.01 -17.15 -2.75
CA PHE A 252 0.00 -17.14 -3.81
C PHE A 252 0.60 -18.53 -4.00
N ASP A 253 1.06 -19.16 -2.91
CA ASP A 253 1.68 -20.48 -2.93
C ASP A 253 0.73 -21.57 -3.45
N HIS A 254 -0.50 -21.65 -2.89
CA HIS A 254 -1.42 -22.73 -3.19
C HIS A 254 -2.13 -22.59 -4.53
N PHE A 255 -2.30 -21.37 -5.04
CA PHE A 255 -3.03 -21.13 -6.28
C PHE A 255 -2.11 -20.65 -7.39
N ILE A 256 -1.45 -19.50 -7.21
CA ILE A 256 -0.71 -18.86 -8.30
C ILE A 256 0.55 -19.65 -8.65
N TYR A 257 1.41 -19.92 -7.66
CA TYR A 257 2.63 -20.68 -7.86
C TYR A 257 2.32 -22.13 -8.26
N TYR A 258 1.33 -22.76 -7.64
CA TYR A 258 0.91 -24.11 -8.02
C TYR A 258 0.45 -24.18 -9.48
N LEU A 259 -0.37 -23.23 -9.94
CA LEU A 259 -0.82 -23.18 -11.33
C LEU A 259 0.34 -22.96 -12.30
N HIS A 260 1.26 -22.05 -11.96
CA HIS A 260 2.46 -21.79 -12.75
C HIS A 260 3.34 -23.04 -12.86
N SER A 261 3.73 -23.60 -11.71
CA SER A 261 4.69 -24.71 -11.64
C SER A 261 4.11 -26.04 -12.15
N SER A 262 2.83 -26.33 -11.86
CA SER A 262 2.23 -27.63 -12.24
C SER A 262 1.71 -27.67 -13.68
N TYR A 263 1.20 -26.54 -14.19
CA TYR A 263 0.59 -26.47 -15.53
C TYR A 263 1.41 -25.67 -16.54
N GLY A 264 2.54 -25.08 -16.13
CA GLY A 264 3.37 -24.24 -17.00
C GLY A 264 2.66 -22.97 -17.47
N LEU A 265 1.65 -22.51 -16.74
CA LEU A 265 0.91 -21.29 -17.08
C LEU A 265 1.75 -20.06 -16.76
N SER A 266 1.87 -19.13 -17.71
CA SER A 266 2.59 -17.88 -17.47
C SER A 266 1.92 -17.05 -16.37
N TYR A 267 2.72 -16.38 -15.55
CA TYR A 267 2.23 -15.43 -14.56
C TYR A 267 1.40 -14.33 -15.23
N PHE A 268 1.79 -13.89 -16.43
CA PHE A 268 0.99 -12.96 -17.22
C PHE A 268 -0.46 -13.44 -17.40
N THR A 269 -0.65 -14.69 -17.80
CA THR A 269 -1.98 -15.27 -18.02
C THR A 269 -2.77 -15.35 -16.72
N ILE A 270 -2.15 -15.85 -15.65
CA ILE A 270 -2.81 -16.04 -14.35
C ILE A 270 -3.23 -14.68 -13.76
N VAL A 271 -2.32 -13.70 -13.75
CA VAL A 271 -2.57 -12.36 -13.20
C VAL A 271 -3.62 -11.61 -14.03
N THR A 272 -3.57 -11.72 -15.36
CA THR A 272 -4.59 -11.13 -16.24
C THR A 272 -5.97 -11.74 -15.98
N LEU A 273 -6.05 -13.07 -15.85
CA LEU A 273 -7.30 -13.76 -15.51
C LEU A 273 -7.82 -13.33 -14.13
N TYR A 274 -6.95 -13.21 -13.13
CA TYR A 274 -7.31 -12.72 -11.80
C TYR A 274 -7.97 -11.35 -11.87
N PHE A 275 -7.35 -10.38 -12.54
CA PHE A 275 -7.92 -9.03 -12.68
C PHE A 275 -9.19 -9.03 -13.54
N ALA A 276 -9.25 -9.83 -14.61
CA ALA A 276 -10.45 -9.95 -15.43
C ALA A 276 -11.63 -10.47 -14.61
N VAL A 277 -11.44 -11.53 -13.81
CA VAL A 277 -12.49 -12.07 -12.92
C VAL A 277 -12.88 -11.02 -11.87
N LEU A 278 -11.90 -10.37 -11.24
CA LEU A 278 -12.14 -9.35 -10.22
C LEU A 278 -12.99 -8.18 -10.77
N ILE A 279 -12.63 -7.65 -11.93
CA ILE A 279 -13.37 -6.58 -12.61
C ILE A 279 -14.79 -7.04 -12.96
N ASN A 280 -14.96 -8.23 -13.53
CA ASN A 280 -16.28 -8.74 -13.90
C ASN A 280 -17.19 -8.95 -12.68
N LEU A 281 -16.65 -9.47 -11.58
CA LEU A 281 -17.40 -9.62 -10.34
C LEU A 281 -17.81 -8.26 -9.78
N ILE A 282 -16.85 -7.33 -9.63
CA ILE A 282 -17.12 -5.99 -9.12
C ILE A 282 -18.17 -5.28 -9.97
N TYR A 283 -18.01 -5.31 -11.30
CA TYR A 283 -18.96 -4.73 -12.23
C TYR A 283 -20.36 -5.36 -12.10
N SER A 284 -20.44 -6.69 -12.00
CA SER A 284 -21.74 -7.38 -11.85
C SER A 284 -22.45 -6.97 -10.56
N TYR A 285 -21.73 -6.89 -9.44
CA TYR A 285 -22.29 -6.47 -8.16
C TYR A 285 -22.66 -4.99 -8.14
N ASP A 286 -21.88 -4.14 -8.79
CA ASP A 286 -22.20 -2.72 -8.95
C ASP A 286 -23.51 -2.52 -9.75
N ARG A 287 -23.70 -3.27 -10.84
CA ARG A 287 -24.94 -3.23 -11.63
C ARG A 287 -26.17 -3.71 -10.87
N ILE A 288 -26.01 -4.66 -9.98
CA ILE A 288 -27.07 -5.19 -9.11
C ILE A 288 -27.31 -4.26 -7.90
N ASN A 289 -26.34 -3.41 -7.56
CA ASN A 289 -26.43 -2.54 -6.41
C ASN A 289 -27.62 -1.59 -6.56
N ASN A 290 -28.61 -1.75 -5.68
CA ASN A 290 -29.82 -0.93 -5.65
C ASN A 290 -29.78 0.14 -4.56
N TYR A 291 -28.62 0.37 -3.96
CA TYR A 291 -28.45 1.40 -2.95
C TYR A 291 -28.66 2.79 -3.57
N GLY A 292 -29.80 3.42 -3.27
CA GLY A 292 -30.24 4.70 -3.84
C GLY A 292 -29.19 5.82 -3.76
N PRO A 293 -28.55 6.06 -2.59
CA PRO A 293 -27.52 7.09 -2.46
C PRO A 293 -26.35 6.91 -3.43
N ALA A 294 -25.98 5.67 -3.76
CA ALA A 294 -24.90 5.43 -4.70
C ALA A 294 -25.26 5.80 -6.15
N LYS A 295 -26.55 5.78 -6.50
CA LYS A 295 -27.05 6.14 -7.83
C LYS A 295 -27.35 7.63 -7.99
N ILE A 296 -27.68 8.32 -6.90
CA ILE A 296 -27.90 9.78 -6.91
C ILE A 296 -26.58 10.50 -7.22
N GLY A 297 -25.48 9.92 -6.74
CA GLY A 297 -24.12 10.38 -6.95
C GLY A 297 -23.78 11.62 -6.15
N ASN A 298 -22.49 11.98 -6.19
CA ASN A 298 -21.96 13.10 -5.42
C ASN A 298 -21.86 14.37 -6.31
N PRO A 299 -22.64 15.43 -6.03
CA PRO A 299 -22.53 16.69 -6.77
C PRO A 299 -21.17 17.39 -6.57
N PHE A 300 -20.48 17.12 -5.45
CA PHE A 300 -19.16 17.65 -5.09
C PHE A 300 -18.11 16.53 -5.05
N TRP A 301 -17.91 15.88 -6.20
CA TRP A 301 -17.01 14.73 -6.35
C TRP A 301 -15.53 15.04 -6.05
N PHE A 302 -15.12 16.31 -6.12
CA PHE A 302 -13.76 16.75 -5.85
C PHE A 302 -13.57 17.00 -4.35
N ASP A 303 -13.22 15.93 -3.63
CA ASP A 303 -12.87 15.98 -2.21
C ASP A 303 -11.36 15.78 -1.97
N GLU A 304 -10.99 15.75 -0.70
CA GLU A 304 -9.60 15.56 -0.24
C GLU A 304 -8.95 14.29 -0.82
N ILE A 305 -9.69 13.18 -0.93
CA ILE A 305 -9.14 11.91 -1.44
C ILE A 305 -8.99 11.97 -2.96
N ALA A 306 -9.97 12.53 -3.67
CA ALA A 306 -9.85 12.75 -5.11
C ALA A 306 -8.66 13.67 -5.44
N ALA A 307 -8.45 14.73 -4.65
CA ALA A 307 -7.31 15.63 -4.79
C ALA A 307 -5.97 14.90 -4.55
N ILE A 308 -5.88 14.03 -3.53
CA ILE A 308 -4.69 13.21 -3.26
C ILE A 308 -4.38 12.28 -4.44
N VAL A 309 -5.39 11.62 -5.01
CA VAL A 309 -5.23 10.73 -6.17
C VAL A 309 -4.79 11.49 -7.42
N ILE A 310 -5.42 12.63 -7.70
CA ILE A 310 -5.06 13.46 -8.87
C ILE A 310 -3.64 14.02 -8.70
N PHE A 311 -3.29 14.50 -7.51
CA PHE A 311 -1.98 15.06 -7.23
C PHE A 311 -0.87 13.99 -7.29
N SER A 312 -1.09 12.81 -6.72
CA SER A 312 -0.14 11.70 -6.84
C SER A 312 0.06 11.28 -8.30
N GLY A 313 -1.02 11.18 -9.08
CA GLY A 313 -0.95 10.93 -10.52
C GLY A 313 -0.16 12.01 -11.27
N PHE A 314 -0.43 13.28 -10.98
CA PHE A 314 0.29 14.42 -11.56
C PHE A 314 1.79 14.38 -11.24
N VAL A 315 2.15 14.04 -10.00
CA VAL A 315 3.56 13.92 -9.58
C VAL A 315 4.24 12.78 -10.34
N LEU A 316 3.60 11.61 -10.48
CA LEU A 316 4.16 10.49 -11.23
C LEU A 316 4.34 10.80 -12.72
N ILE A 317 3.39 11.49 -13.35
CA ILE A 317 3.55 11.99 -14.72
C ILE A 317 4.72 12.98 -14.81
N SER A 318 4.79 13.94 -13.89
CA SER A 318 5.85 14.96 -13.86
C SER A 318 7.23 14.32 -13.69
N LEU A 319 7.35 13.32 -12.82
CA LEU A 319 8.58 12.56 -12.62
C LEU A 319 8.95 11.74 -13.87
N SER A 320 7.98 11.19 -14.60
CA SER A 320 8.27 10.52 -15.89
C SER A 320 8.77 11.47 -16.98
N LEU A 321 8.33 12.73 -16.95
CA LEU A 321 8.72 13.77 -17.91
C LEU A 321 10.12 14.31 -17.63
N VAL A 322 10.36 14.67 -16.36
CA VAL A 322 11.55 15.40 -15.92
C VAL A 322 12.66 14.45 -15.47
N GLY A 323 12.31 13.28 -14.94
CA GLY A 323 13.27 12.29 -14.46
C GLY A 323 14.21 11.83 -15.56
N ASP A 324 15.50 11.78 -15.23
CA ASP A 324 16.53 11.23 -16.09
C ASP A 324 17.20 10.03 -15.39
N PRO A 325 16.86 8.79 -15.81
CA PRO A 325 17.39 7.59 -15.18
C PRO A 325 18.91 7.49 -15.35
N ILE A 326 19.50 8.05 -16.41
CA ILE A 326 20.97 7.97 -16.63
C ILE A 326 21.75 8.73 -15.57
N ASN A 327 21.17 9.82 -15.04
CA ASN A 327 21.80 10.63 -14.00
C ASN A 327 21.43 10.15 -12.59
N THR A 328 20.65 9.08 -12.49
CA THR A 328 20.21 8.55 -11.20
C THR A 328 21.24 7.54 -10.68
N VAL A 329 21.78 7.81 -9.49
CA VAL A 329 22.72 6.95 -8.79
C VAL A 329 22.12 6.52 -7.46
N SER A 330 21.82 5.23 -7.33
CA SER A 330 21.30 4.66 -6.09
C SER A 330 22.42 3.96 -5.34
N GLU A 331 22.90 4.56 -4.26
CA GLU A 331 23.86 3.95 -3.34
C GLU A 331 23.13 3.36 -2.13
N GLY A 332 23.39 2.09 -1.82
CA GLY A 332 22.70 1.44 -0.70
C GLY A 332 22.85 -0.07 -0.65
N LEU A 333 21.97 -0.68 0.16
CA LEU A 333 21.78 -2.12 0.18
C LEU A 333 21.07 -2.59 -1.08
N HIS A 334 21.79 -3.39 -1.86
CA HIS A 334 21.33 -3.94 -3.12
C HIS A 334 21.40 -5.47 -3.12
N GLN A 335 20.92 -6.11 -4.20
CA GLN A 335 21.07 -7.54 -4.37
C GLN A 335 22.57 -7.88 -4.29
N PRO A 336 23.00 -8.80 -3.41
CA PRO A 336 24.43 -8.93 -3.14
C PRO A 336 25.22 -9.39 -4.37
N ILE A 337 26.41 -8.82 -4.57
CA ILE A 337 27.36 -9.26 -5.59
C ILE A 337 28.26 -10.35 -4.99
N GLY A 338 28.39 -11.47 -5.69
CA GLY A 338 29.12 -12.64 -5.19
C GLY A 338 29.40 -13.69 -6.24
N SER A 339 29.72 -14.90 -5.78
CA SER A 339 30.06 -16.02 -6.66
C SER A 339 28.90 -16.40 -7.59
N CYS A 340 29.13 -16.35 -8.90
CA CYS A 340 28.12 -16.68 -9.92
C CYS A 340 27.70 -18.17 -9.90
N LYS A 341 28.41 -19.02 -9.14
CA LYS A 341 28.09 -20.44 -8.98
C LYS A 341 27.15 -20.72 -7.81
N GLU A 342 26.94 -19.74 -6.92
CA GLU A 342 26.05 -19.91 -5.79
C GLU A 342 24.59 -19.76 -6.21
N THR A 343 23.82 -20.81 -5.95
CA THR A 343 22.39 -20.87 -6.20
C THR A 343 21.65 -21.04 -4.90
N ASP A 344 20.51 -20.36 -4.78
CA ASP A 344 19.53 -20.61 -3.73
C ASP A 344 18.36 -21.45 -4.29
N VAL A 345 17.47 -21.92 -3.42
CA VAL A 345 16.34 -22.75 -3.79
C VAL A 345 15.05 -22.10 -3.32
N PHE A 346 14.15 -21.79 -4.25
CA PHE A 346 12.79 -21.39 -3.94
C PHE A 346 11.85 -22.50 -4.40
N LYS A 347 11.13 -23.14 -3.47
CA LYS A 347 10.13 -24.18 -3.77
C LYS A 347 10.60 -25.24 -4.78
N LYS A 348 11.84 -25.73 -4.61
CA LYS A 348 12.58 -26.72 -5.44
C LYS A 348 13.18 -26.19 -6.75
N GLU A 349 12.90 -24.94 -7.12
CA GLU A 349 13.53 -24.27 -8.26
C GLU A 349 14.82 -23.61 -7.81
N LYS A 350 15.92 -23.94 -8.48
CA LYS A 350 17.23 -23.33 -8.22
C LYS A 350 17.31 -22.02 -8.97
N TYR A 351 17.72 -20.96 -8.28
CA TYR A 351 17.96 -19.67 -8.90
C TYR A 351 19.28 -19.07 -8.42
N GLN A 352 19.83 -18.14 -9.20
CA GLN A 352 21.09 -17.52 -8.87
C GLN A 352 20.91 -16.51 -7.74
N LYS A 353 21.65 -16.70 -6.65
CA LYS A 353 21.53 -15.88 -5.43
C LYS A 353 22.12 -14.48 -5.61
N TYR A 354 23.30 -14.41 -6.22
CA TYR A 354 24.06 -13.18 -6.33
C TYR A 354 24.09 -12.60 -7.74
N VAL A 355 24.22 -11.29 -7.81
CA VAL A 355 24.51 -10.59 -9.07
C VAL A 355 25.91 -10.98 -9.54
N CYS A 356 26.01 -11.40 -10.80
CA CYS A 356 27.28 -11.69 -11.49
C CYS A 356 27.51 -10.66 -12.60
N PRO A 357 28.31 -9.63 -12.34
CA PRO A 357 28.43 -8.50 -13.26
C PRO A 357 29.17 -8.80 -14.58
N ILE A 358 29.98 -9.86 -14.63
CA ILE A 358 30.93 -10.09 -15.73
C ILE A 358 30.24 -10.62 -17.00
N ASN A 359 29.06 -11.23 -16.88
CA ASN A 359 28.44 -12.01 -17.97
C ASN A 359 26.93 -11.76 -18.18
N MET A 360 26.33 -10.74 -17.58
CA MET A 360 24.87 -10.59 -17.60
C MET A 360 24.39 -9.19 -18.00
N ASP A 361 23.38 -9.18 -18.88
CA ASP A 361 22.73 -7.99 -19.42
C ASP A 361 21.53 -7.61 -18.54
N ILE A 362 21.79 -6.86 -17.47
CA ILE A 362 20.75 -6.30 -16.61
C ILE A 362 20.20 -5.04 -17.29
N LYS A 363 18.89 -5.01 -17.54
CA LYS A 363 18.27 -3.93 -18.34
C LYS A 363 17.99 -2.66 -17.55
N SER A 364 17.73 -2.78 -16.26
CA SER A 364 17.23 -1.70 -15.40
C SER A 364 18.33 -0.78 -14.87
N TYR A 365 19.51 -1.32 -14.58
CA TYR A 365 20.67 -0.60 -14.07
C TYR A 365 21.98 -1.17 -14.60
N ASP A 366 23.05 -0.36 -14.54
CA ASP A 366 24.42 -0.76 -14.81
C ASP A 366 25.40 -0.08 -13.84
N PHE A 367 26.69 -0.05 -14.19
CA PHE A 367 27.76 0.53 -13.38
C PHE A 367 28.49 1.70 -14.08
N HIS A 368 27.86 2.39 -15.03
CA HIS A 368 28.53 3.42 -15.85
C HIS A 368 28.97 4.66 -15.06
N CYS A 369 28.31 4.96 -13.93
CA CYS A 369 28.60 6.08 -13.04
C CYS A 369 29.78 5.81 -12.09
N LEU A 370 30.27 4.56 -12.01
CA LEU A 370 31.42 4.21 -11.17
C LEU A 370 32.76 4.54 -11.86
N PRO A 371 33.83 4.86 -11.09
CA PRO A 371 35.16 5.09 -11.65
C PRO A 371 35.63 3.84 -12.39
N GLY A 372 36.05 4.02 -13.65
CA GLY A 372 36.46 2.92 -14.52
C GLY A 372 35.32 2.11 -15.15
N ARG A 373 34.05 2.50 -14.93
CA ARG A 373 32.84 1.85 -15.50
C ARG A 373 32.76 0.34 -15.25
N ASN A 374 33.40 -0.10 -14.18
CA ASN A 374 33.47 -1.50 -13.80
C ASN A 374 32.59 -1.74 -12.57
N PRO A 375 31.96 -2.91 -12.50
CA PRO A 375 31.24 -3.32 -11.31
C PRO A 375 32.18 -3.39 -10.11
N PRO A 376 31.70 -3.08 -8.90
CA PRO A 376 32.51 -3.14 -7.70
C PRO A 376 32.96 -4.59 -7.46
N GLN A 377 34.25 -4.77 -7.19
CA GLN A 377 34.83 -6.07 -6.93
C GLN A 377 34.73 -6.43 -5.46
N GLN A 378 34.54 -7.72 -5.17
CA GLN A 378 34.63 -8.22 -3.80
C GLN A 378 36.04 -8.00 -3.25
N VAL A 379 36.15 -7.30 -2.13
CA VAL A 379 37.44 -7.03 -1.46
C VAL A 379 37.95 -8.28 -0.75
N GLU A 380 37.04 -9.03 -0.11
CA GLU A 380 37.32 -10.28 0.57
C GLU A 380 36.74 -11.46 -0.21
N LYS A 381 37.54 -12.52 -0.35
CA LYS A 381 37.04 -13.79 -0.90
C LYS A 381 35.96 -14.32 0.04
N ASP A 382 34.84 -14.74 -0.53
CA ASP A 382 33.70 -15.37 0.15
C ASP A 382 32.78 -14.46 0.98
N VAL A 383 32.97 -13.13 0.96
CA VAL A 383 32.01 -12.17 1.57
C VAL A 383 31.21 -11.47 0.46
N PRO A 384 29.88 -11.64 0.40
CA PRO A 384 29.07 -10.97 -0.62
C PRO A 384 29.04 -9.45 -0.37
N LEU A 385 29.15 -8.67 -1.44
CA LEU A 385 29.09 -7.22 -1.37
C LEU A 385 27.63 -6.78 -1.47
N GLU A 386 27.06 -6.34 -0.34
CA GLU A 386 25.66 -5.91 -0.25
C GLU A 386 25.49 -4.40 -0.41
N TRP A 387 26.49 -3.61 -0.01
CA TRP A 387 26.47 -2.16 -0.09
C TRP A 387 27.28 -1.66 -1.26
N TYR A 388 26.62 -1.11 -2.29
CA TYR A 388 27.29 -0.52 -3.45
C TYR A 388 26.40 0.51 -4.16
N ALA A 389 26.94 1.16 -5.19
CA ALA A 389 26.17 2.08 -6.03
C ALA A 389 25.83 1.44 -7.37
N ILE A 390 24.60 1.65 -7.82
CA ILE A 390 24.09 1.29 -9.16
C ILE A 390 23.64 2.56 -9.89
N CYS A 391 23.69 2.50 -11.21
CA CYS A 391 23.40 3.63 -12.09
C CYS A 391 22.21 3.27 -12.98
N GLY A 392 21.26 4.19 -13.15
CA GLY A 392 20.08 3.92 -13.97
C GLY A 392 20.43 3.87 -15.46
N THR A 393 19.75 3.01 -16.22
CA THR A 393 19.96 2.96 -17.68
C THR A 393 19.10 3.99 -18.41
N ASN A 394 19.56 4.45 -19.57
CA ASN A 394 18.79 5.36 -20.42
C ASN A 394 17.43 4.76 -20.83
N TYR A 395 16.46 5.61 -21.18
CA TYR A 395 15.22 5.17 -21.81
C TYR A 395 15.51 4.57 -23.19
N LYS A 396 14.93 3.40 -23.47
CA LYS A 396 14.88 2.87 -24.86
C LYS A 396 14.06 3.79 -25.75
N ASN A 397 12.90 4.21 -25.24
CA ASN A 397 12.00 5.17 -25.87
C ASN A 397 11.31 6.00 -24.78
N LYS A 398 11.81 7.22 -24.53
CA LYS A 398 11.27 8.09 -23.47
C LYS A 398 9.81 8.49 -23.75
N ALA A 399 9.46 8.73 -25.01
CA ALA A 399 8.11 9.13 -25.39
C ALA A 399 7.09 8.01 -25.11
N GLU A 400 7.43 6.77 -25.45
CA GLU A 400 6.61 5.60 -25.13
C GLU A 400 6.43 5.44 -23.61
N PHE A 401 7.53 5.53 -22.84
CA PHE A 401 7.47 5.44 -21.38
C PHE A 401 6.53 6.49 -20.76
N VAL A 402 6.70 7.76 -21.13
CA VAL A 402 5.87 8.87 -20.66
C VAL A 402 4.41 8.67 -21.08
N PHE A 403 4.17 8.32 -22.35
CA PHE A 403 2.84 8.09 -22.86
C PHE A 403 2.13 6.96 -22.11
N THR A 404 2.82 5.86 -21.80
CA THR A 404 2.24 4.75 -21.05
C THR A 404 1.93 5.14 -19.61
N VAL A 405 2.85 5.79 -18.89
CA VAL A 405 2.60 6.26 -17.52
C VAL A 405 1.43 7.24 -17.48
N ALA A 406 1.41 8.24 -18.38
CA ALA A 406 0.32 9.20 -18.46
C ALA A 406 -1.02 8.54 -18.82
N SER A 407 -1.02 7.59 -19.76
CA SER A 407 -2.23 6.84 -20.14
C SER A 407 -2.77 6.04 -18.96
N ILE A 408 -1.90 5.33 -18.22
CA ILE A 408 -2.30 4.59 -17.01
C ILE A 408 -2.92 5.54 -15.99
N VAL A 409 -2.27 6.65 -15.68
CA VAL A 409 -2.78 7.62 -14.68
C VAL A 409 -4.11 8.22 -15.12
N VAL A 410 -4.26 8.65 -16.38
CA VAL A 410 -5.49 9.24 -16.89
C VAL A 410 -6.63 8.22 -16.94
N VAL A 411 -6.36 7.00 -17.42
CA VAL A 411 -7.36 5.92 -17.45
C VAL A 411 -7.77 5.52 -16.03
N THR A 412 -6.82 5.36 -15.11
CA THR A 412 -7.11 5.11 -13.70
C THR A 412 -7.96 6.22 -13.10
N ALA A 413 -7.60 7.49 -13.28
CA ALA A 413 -8.38 8.62 -12.78
C ALA A 413 -9.81 8.63 -13.36
N TYR A 414 -9.96 8.32 -14.65
CA TYR A 414 -11.28 8.20 -15.29
C TYR A 414 -12.10 7.05 -14.71
N ILE A 415 -11.49 5.87 -14.53
CA ILE A 415 -12.15 4.70 -13.91
C ILE A 415 -12.60 5.06 -12.49
N LEU A 416 -11.72 5.62 -11.67
CA LEU A 416 -12.03 5.98 -10.28
C LEU A 416 -13.10 7.08 -10.20
N TYR A 417 -13.09 8.03 -11.14
CA TYR A 417 -14.15 9.02 -11.23
C TYR A 417 -15.51 8.38 -11.51
N GLN A 418 -15.59 7.50 -12.50
CA GLN A 418 -16.86 6.83 -12.87
C GLN A 418 -17.32 5.83 -11.81
N PHE A 419 -16.39 5.07 -11.24
CA PHE A 419 -16.69 3.94 -10.37
C PHE A 419 -16.84 4.32 -8.89
N ALA A 420 -16.05 5.28 -8.40
CA ALA A 420 -16.03 5.63 -6.99
C ALA A 420 -16.54 7.06 -6.73
N ALA A 421 -16.02 8.06 -7.43
CA ALA A 421 -16.35 9.46 -7.14
C ALA A 421 -17.82 9.79 -7.46
N LYS A 422 -18.38 9.19 -8.53
CA LYS A 422 -19.81 9.30 -8.84
C LYS A 422 -20.71 8.44 -7.96
N SER A 423 -20.17 7.50 -7.20
CA SER A 423 -20.97 6.52 -6.44
C SER A 423 -21.35 7.01 -5.04
N GLY A 424 -21.04 8.26 -4.68
CA GLY A 424 -21.51 8.89 -3.45
C GLY A 424 -20.41 9.52 -2.61
N GLU A 425 -20.80 10.06 -1.45
CA GLU A 425 -19.90 10.70 -0.50
C GLU A 425 -19.30 9.69 0.49
N THR A 426 -18.20 10.08 1.14
CA THR A 426 -17.67 9.33 2.29
C THR A 426 -18.66 9.45 3.44
N GLU A 427 -19.20 8.32 3.91
CA GLU A 427 -20.12 8.31 5.05
C GLU A 427 -19.37 8.58 6.35
N TYR A 428 -19.98 9.36 7.24
CA TYR A 428 -19.53 9.47 8.62
C TYR A 428 -19.92 8.21 9.39
N ASP A 429 -19.03 7.70 10.23
CA ASP A 429 -19.38 6.61 11.12
C ASP A 429 -20.45 7.08 12.11
N GLU A 430 -21.53 6.31 12.22
CA GLU A 430 -22.56 6.56 13.23
C GLU A 430 -22.00 6.25 14.63
N PHE A 431 -22.01 7.26 15.51
CA PHE A 431 -21.60 7.11 16.90
C PHE A 431 -22.77 6.65 17.77
N VAL A 432 -22.54 5.62 18.58
CA VAL A 432 -23.51 5.23 19.62
C VAL A 432 -23.50 6.29 20.72
N ILE A 433 -24.53 7.12 20.75
CA ILE A 433 -24.75 8.08 21.84
C ILE A 433 -25.35 7.33 23.01
N HIS A 434 -24.54 7.02 24.02
CA HIS A 434 -25.04 6.52 25.29
C HIS A 434 -25.77 7.65 26.00
N PRO A 435 -27.11 7.59 26.16
CA PRO A 435 -27.82 8.61 26.91
C PRO A 435 -27.23 8.61 28.31
N ARG A 436 -26.80 9.79 28.79
CA ARG A 436 -26.40 9.94 30.19
C ARG A 436 -27.59 9.49 31.02
N THR A 437 -27.43 8.43 31.79
CA THR A 437 -28.43 8.00 32.74
C THR A 437 -28.78 9.24 33.55
N PRO A 438 -30.05 9.69 33.55
CA PRO A 438 -30.42 10.88 34.30
C PRO A 438 -29.95 10.63 35.72
N VAL A 439 -29.07 11.52 36.20
CA VAL A 439 -28.58 11.46 37.58
C VAL A 439 -29.84 11.48 38.43
N LYS A 440 -30.19 10.33 39.02
CA LYS A 440 -31.36 10.26 39.90
C LYS A 440 -31.17 11.40 40.90
N PRO A 441 -32.10 12.36 40.98
CA PRO A 441 -31.96 13.44 41.95
C PRO A 441 -31.70 12.76 43.28
N LYS A 442 -30.57 13.11 43.92
CA LYS A 442 -30.27 12.64 45.27
C LYS A 442 -31.51 12.98 46.08
N ARG A 443 -32.29 11.96 46.43
CA ARG A 443 -33.44 12.10 47.32
C ARG A 443 -32.87 12.76 48.56
N GLN A 444 -33.15 14.05 48.75
CA GLN A 444 -32.80 14.70 50.01
C GLN A 444 -33.51 13.86 51.06
N VAL A 445 -32.71 13.20 51.89
CA VAL A 445 -33.22 12.51 53.07
C VAL A 445 -33.63 13.63 54.00
N GLU A 446 -34.87 14.08 53.84
CA GLU A 446 -35.53 14.91 54.81
C GLU A 446 -35.64 14.07 56.09
N ARG A 447 -34.84 14.45 57.09
CA ARG A 447 -34.78 13.82 58.39
C ARG A 447 -36.11 14.11 59.11
N GLN A 448 -37.12 13.29 58.84
CA GLN A 448 -38.37 13.32 59.61
C GLN A 448 -38.12 12.70 60.98
N THR A 449 -38.29 13.55 61.99
CA THR A 449 -38.34 13.22 63.41
C THR A 449 -39.52 12.28 63.68
N SER A 450 -39.26 11.28 64.49
CA SER A 450 -40.21 10.28 65.01
C SER A 450 -41.46 10.88 65.64
N SER A 451 -42.62 10.34 65.28
CA SER A 451 -43.77 10.23 66.17
C SER A 451 -44.57 8.99 65.78
N ASP A 452 -44.73 8.12 66.77
CA ASP A 452 -45.56 6.92 66.77
C ASP A 452 -47.02 7.23 66.38
N VAL A 453 -47.71 6.23 65.80
CA VAL A 453 -49.03 5.73 66.23
C VAL A 453 -49.51 4.64 65.24
N ASP A 454 -50.21 3.68 65.84
CA ASP A 454 -50.64 2.36 65.44
C ASP A 454 -51.59 2.18 64.23
N GLU A 455 -51.66 0.89 63.87
CA GLU A 455 -52.84 0.09 63.51
C GLU A 455 -53.35 0.02 62.06
N SER A 456 -53.16 -1.19 61.52
CA SER A 456 -54.09 -2.03 60.76
C SER A 456 -54.92 -1.40 59.63
N SER A 457 -54.75 -1.91 58.40
CA SER A 457 -55.74 -2.80 57.76
C SER A 457 -55.35 -3.17 56.33
N GLU A 458 -55.69 -4.42 56.00
CA GLU A 458 -55.55 -5.07 54.70
C GLU A 458 -56.38 -4.37 53.60
N SER A 459 -55.86 -4.35 52.35
CA SER A 459 -56.64 -4.77 51.17
C SER A 459 -55.87 -4.66 49.85
N ASN A 460 -55.89 -5.78 49.13
CA ASN A 460 -56.10 -5.94 47.69
C ASN A 460 -55.18 -5.20 46.69
N VAL A 461 -54.13 -5.92 46.33
CA VAL A 461 -53.33 -5.73 45.11
C VAL A 461 -54.19 -6.05 43.88
N SER A 462 -54.46 -5.04 43.05
CA SER A 462 -54.94 -5.21 41.68
C SER A 462 -53.82 -4.84 40.71
N GLU A 463 -53.38 -5.85 39.96
CA GLU A 463 -52.26 -5.82 39.02
C GLU A 463 -52.73 -5.19 37.69
N SER A 464 -52.51 -3.87 37.52
CA SER A 464 -52.75 -3.21 36.23
C SER A 464 -51.50 -3.24 35.36
N ARG A 465 -51.56 -4.10 34.34
CA ARG A 465 -50.53 -4.33 33.33
C ARG A 465 -50.47 -3.16 32.34
N MET A 466 -49.69 -2.12 32.64
CA MET A 466 -49.38 -1.06 31.68
C MET A 466 -48.47 -1.61 30.57
N LYS A 467 -49.05 -1.84 29.39
CA LYS A 467 -48.30 -2.03 28.14
C LYS A 467 -47.58 -0.73 27.80
N SER A 468 -46.29 -0.67 28.11
CA SER A 468 -45.36 0.35 27.61
C SER A 468 -45.22 0.20 26.11
N THR A 469 -45.89 1.07 25.35
CA THR A 469 -45.65 1.28 23.93
C THR A 469 -44.25 1.85 23.77
N LYS A 470 -43.31 0.98 23.37
CA LYS A 470 -41.95 1.36 22.97
C LYS A 470 -42.07 2.23 21.71
N ARG A 471 -42.18 3.55 21.90
CA ARG A 471 -41.94 4.52 20.82
C ARG A 471 -40.45 4.47 20.54
N ASP A 472 -40.08 3.98 19.37
CA ASP A 472 -38.74 4.14 18.85
C ASP A 472 -38.46 5.65 18.75
N LEU A 473 -37.62 6.14 19.68
CA LEU A 473 -37.08 7.48 19.59
C LEU A 473 -36.17 7.50 18.36
N ILE A 474 -36.69 8.07 17.28
CA ILE A 474 -35.89 8.48 16.13
C ILE A 474 -34.90 9.52 16.66
N THR A 475 -33.64 9.09 16.83
CA THR A 475 -32.53 10.00 17.05
C THR A 475 -32.46 10.96 15.86
N PRO A 476 -32.45 12.29 16.07
CA PRO A 476 -32.32 13.23 14.97
C PRO A 476 -31.01 12.96 14.22
N SER A 477 -31.06 12.94 12.89
CA SER A 477 -29.88 12.68 12.06
C SER A 477 -28.76 13.67 12.39
N TYR A 478 -27.52 13.22 12.26
CA TYR A 478 -26.35 14.04 12.56
C TYR A 478 -26.33 15.36 11.77
N GLU A 479 -26.90 15.40 10.55
CA GLU A 479 -27.12 16.64 9.80
C GLU A 479 -27.96 17.65 10.58
N ALA A 480 -29.04 17.22 11.23
CA ALA A 480 -29.86 18.11 12.06
C ALA A 480 -29.07 18.65 13.27
N GLN A 481 -28.13 17.88 13.81
CA GLN A 481 -27.25 18.32 14.91
C GLN A 481 -26.13 19.26 14.42
N TYR A 482 -25.58 19.02 13.23
CA TYR A 482 -24.58 19.89 12.61
C TYR A 482 -25.18 21.23 12.20
N PHE A 483 -26.37 21.24 11.56
CA PHE A 483 -27.10 22.46 11.26
C PHE A 483 -27.58 23.20 12.52
N SER A 484 -27.93 22.48 13.59
CA SER A 484 -28.26 23.09 14.88
C SER A 484 -27.06 23.78 15.54
N ARG A 485 -25.86 23.18 15.48
CA ARG A 485 -24.60 23.84 15.92
C ARG A 485 -24.23 25.06 15.07
N LYS A 486 -24.46 24.99 13.75
CA LYS A 486 -24.20 26.12 12.85
C LYS A 486 -25.20 27.27 13.06
N LYS A 487 -26.44 26.96 13.44
CA LYS A 487 -27.45 27.96 13.84
C LYS A 487 -27.12 28.62 15.19
N LEU A 488 -26.55 27.87 16.14
CA LEU A 488 -26.17 28.42 17.45
C LEU A 488 -24.98 29.39 17.42
N HIS A 489 -24.16 29.35 16.35
CA HIS A 489 -23.06 30.31 16.15
C HIS A 489 -23.41 31.46 15.20
N GLY A 490 -24.65 31.52 14.68
CA GLY A 490 -25.11 32.55 13.74
C GLY A 490 -26.08 33.58 14.32
N THR A 491 -26.34 33.54 15.62
CA THR A 491 -27.23 34.49 16.32
C THR A 491 -26.57 34.87 17.63
N ASP A 492 -25.75 35.91 17.58
CA ASP A 492 -25.44 36.85 18.67
C ASP A 492 -24.28 37.73 18.18
N ASP A 493 -24.58 38.74 17.35
CA ASP A 493 -23.72 39.94 17.14
C ASP A 493 -24.40 41.02 16.24
N ASP A 494 -25.72 41.21 16.36
CA ASP A 494 -26.42 42.37 15.79
C ASP A 494 -27.06 43.20 16.92
N ASP A 495 -26.24 43.84 17.76
CA ASP A 495 -26.54 45.15 18.38
C ASP A 495 -25.41 45.62 19.29
N ALA A 496 -24.39 46.27 18.71
CA ALA A 496 -23.54 47.20 19.43
C ALA A 496 -22.88 48.18 18.44
N THR A 497 -23.51 49.32 18.24
CA THR A 497 -22.92 50.51 17.60
C THR A 497 -21.55 50.86 18.19
N PRO A 498 -20.46 50.97 17.39
CA PRO A 498 -19.24 51.61 17.84
C PRO A 498 -19.25 53.10 17.49
N LYS A 499 -18.97 53.93 18.49
CA LYS A 499 -18.67 55.35 18.34
C LYS A 499 -17.46 55.54 17.42
N LYS A 500 -17.57 56.49 16.50
CA LYS A 500 -16.53 56.98 15.59
C LYS A 500 -15.25 57.38 16.32
N ALA A 501 -14.11 56.96 15.78
CA ALA A 501 -12.83 57.66 15.88
C ALA A 501 -12.28 57.91 14.45
N PRO A 502 -11.57 59.02 14.19
CA PRO A 502 -11.34 59.53 12.85
C PRO A 502 -10.05 58.97 12.23
N GLY A 503 -10.10 58.76 10.90
CA GLY A 503 -8.92 58.66 10.05
C GLY A 503 -8.51 57.23 9.73
N THR A 504 -9.00 56.72 8.60
CA THR A 504 -8.21 55.86 7.69
C THR A 504 -8.97 55.71 6.37
N VAL A 505 -8.19 55.67 5.29
CA VAL A 505 -8.57 55.90 3.89
C VAL A 505 -9.31 54.69 3.31
N SER A 506 -10.45 54.97 2.65
CA SER A 506 -11.26 54.01 1.89
C SER A 506 -10.58 53.64 0.57
N MET A 507 -10.34 52.35 0.31
CA MET A 507 -10.18 51.82 -1.05
C MET A 507 -11.53 51.26 -1.51
N GLU A 508 -12.16 51.96 -2.43
CA GLU A 508 -13.28 51.50 -3.25
C GLU A 508 -12.84 50.33 -4.14
N LEU A 509 -13.56 49.20 -4.09
CA LEU A 509 -13.61 48.27 -5.21
C LEU A 509 -15.05 48.13 -5.69
N SER A 510 -15.28 48.73 -6.86
CA SER A 510 -16.49 48.80 -7.63
C SER A 510 -17.02 47.41 -8.06
N ARG A 511 -18.26 47.12 -7.69
CA ARG A 511 -19.12 46.10 -8.30
C ARG A 511 -19.51 46.53 -9.72
N SER A 512 -19.24 45.69 -10.73
CA SER A 512 -19.88 45.80 -12.05
C SER A 512 -21.02 44.78 -12.18
N ARG A 513 -22.19 45.32 -12.51
CA ARG A 513 -23.39 44.62 -12.99
C ARG A 513 -23.22 44.26 -14.47
N SER A 514 -23.80 43.13 -14.89
CA SER A 514 -24.47 42.84 -16.18
C SER A 514 -24.29 41.35 -16.51
N ARG A 515 -25.19 40.63 -17.17
CA ARG A 515 -26.52 40.85 -17.75
C ARG A 515 -27.04 39.45 -18.06
N ASP A 516 -28.30 39.18 -17.75
CA ASP A 516 -29.06 38.05 -18.30
C ASP A 516 -29.35 38.28 -19.79
N LEU A 517 -29.18 37.26 -20.61
CA LEU A 517 -29.89 37.07 -21.88
C LEU A 517 -29.92 35.58 -22.26
N PRO A 518 -31.07 35.02 -22.67
CA PRO A 518 -31.20 33.62 -23.10
C PRO A 518 -31.06 33.51 -24.63
N ILE A 519 -30.35 32.49 -25.11
CA ILE A 519 -30.29 32.16 -26.55
C ILE A 519 -31.01 30.84 -26.80
N SER A 520 -32.14 30.98 -27.50
CA SER A 520 -32.86 29.95 -28.22
C SER A 520 -32.20 29.71 -29.57
N ALA A 521 -32.03 28.45 -29.97
CA ALA A 521 -31.67 28.09 -31.34
C ALA A 521 -32.41 26.81 -31.79
N LYS A 522 -33.44 27.02 -32.63
CA LYS A 522 -33.90 26.05 -33.64
C LYS A 522 -32.93 26.11 -34.84
N ARG A 523 -32.59 24.97 -35.45
CA ARG A 523 -33.00 24.61 -36.83
C ARG A 523 -32.16 23.49 -37.48
N HIS A 524 -32.92 22.60 -38.11
CA HIS A 524 -32.78 21.99 -39.44
C HIS A 524 -31.79 20.87 -39.73
N ALA A 525 -32.34 19.98 -40.56
CA ALA A 525 -31.84 18.73 -41.08
C ALA A 525 -31.66 18.83 -42.60
N PHE A 526 -30.74 17.98 -43.10
CA PHE A 526 -30.57 17.47 -44.48
C PHE A 526 -30.12 18.49 -45.58
N PRO A 527 -29.38 18.07 -46.64
CA PRO A 527 -29.62 16.82 -47.38
C PRO A 527 -28.42 16.01 -47.93
N THR A 528 -28.81 14.83 -48.39
CA THR A 528 -28.18 13.84 -49.28
C THR A 528 -27.74 14.40 -50.64
N LYS A 529 -26.75 13.75 -51.26
CA LYS A 529 -26.52 13.74 -52.72
C LYS A 529 -25.97 12.38 -53.16
N ASP A 530 -26.71 11.75 -54.06
CA ASP A 530 -26.39 10.55 -54.84
C ASP A 530 -25.69 10.89 -56.18
N SER A 531 -25.30 9.83 -56.91
CA SER A 531 -24.82 9.71 -58.30
C SER A 531 -23.32 9.95 -58.53
N ASP A 532 -22.58 9.20 -59.38
CA ASP A 532 -22.85 7.97 -60.13
C ASP A 532 -21.52 7.34 -60.60
N SER A 533 -21.54 6.02 -60.76
CA SER A 533 -20.90 5.16 -61.79
C SER A 533 -19.47 5.44 -62.33
N SER A 534 -18.58 4.45 -62.22
CA SER A 534 -17.98 3.76 -63.39
C SER A 534 -16.97 2.68 -62.97
N THR A 535 -17.22 1.44 -63.38
CA THR A 535 -16.28 0.30 -63.36
C THR A 535 -15.20 0.45 -64.44
N PRO A 536 -14.04 -0.23 -64.32
CA PRO A 536 -13.88 -1.43 -65.16
C PRO A 536 -13.13 -2.61 -64.52
N LYS A 537 -13.49 -3.79 -65.03
CA LYS A 537 -12.89 -5.12 -64.85
C LYS A 537 -11.41 -5.15 -65.26
N ARG A 538 -10.58 -5.98 -64.61
CA ARG A 538 -9.66 -6.90 -65.31
C ARG A 538 -9.01 -8.00 -64.44
N THR A 539 -9.24 -9.23 -64.89
CA THR A 539 -8.34 -10.40 -65.02
C THR A 539 -7.58 -10.98 -63.82
N THR A 540 -8.05 -12.17 -63.46
CA THR A 540 -7.32 -13.34 -62.97
C THR A 540 -6.11 -13.67 -63.85
N GLN A 541 -4.94 -13.91 -63.24
CA GLN A 541 -3.84 -14.65 -63.87
C GLN A 541 -3.13 -15.54 -62.84
N THR A 542 -3.00 -16.80 -63.21
CA THR A 542 -2.30 -17.91 -62.57
C THR A 542 -0.89 -18.05 -63.15
N LEU A 543 0.12 -18.25 -62.31
CA LEU A 543 1.46 -18.83 -62.63
C LEU A 543 2.13 -19.13 -61.27
N LYS A 544 2.31 -20.38 -60.80
CA LYS A 544 3.25 -21.46 -61.17
C LYS A 544 4.75 -21.10 -61.14
N GLU A 545 5.49 -22.05 -60.53
CA GLU A 545 6.95 -22.25 -60.42
C GLU A 545 7.71 -21.45 -59.35
N SER A 546 8.77 -21.94 -58.72
CA SER A 546 9.30 -23.25 -58.26
C SER A 546 10.69 -22.96 -57.65
N GLN A 547 11.27 -23.91 -56.91
CA GLN A 547 12.65 -23.96 -56.37
C GLN A 547 12.93 -23.16 -55.07
N SER A 548 13.76 -23.60 -54.12
CA SER A 548 14.35 -24.90 -53.72
C SER A 548 15.25 -24.66 -52.50
N LEU A 549 15.37 -25.65 -51.59
CA LEU A 549 16.53 -25.98 -50.71
C LEU A 549 16.94 -24.90 -49.66
N HIS A 550 17.35 -25.17 -48.41
CA HIS A 550 17.91 -26.33 -47.72
C HIS A 550 17.74 -26.10 -46.20
N LEU A 551 17.34 -27.12 -45.42
CA LEU A 551 17.45 -27.12 -43.95
C LEU A 551 17.81 -28.56 -43.51
N PRO A 552 18.87 -28.79 -42.71
CA PRO A 552 19.26 -30.13 -42.31
C PRO A 552 18.50 -30.60 -41.07
N LYS A 553 17.94 -31.82 -41.18
CA LYS A 553 17.51 -32.66 -40.05
C LYS A 553 18.75 -33.22 -39.33
N LYS A 554 18.74 -33.20 -38.00
CA LYS A 554 19.54 -34.13 -37.18
C LYS A 554 18.61 -35.01 -36.35
N THR A 555 18.78 -36.29 -36.56
CA THR A 555 18.14 -37.47 -35.98
C THR A 555 18.63 -37.72 -34.55
N SER A 556 17.73 -38.07 -33.63
CA SER A 556 18.06 -38.71 -32.35
C SER A 556 17.40 -40.08 -32.29
N SER A 557 18.23 -41.12 -32.31
CA SER A 557 17.87 -42.53 -32.21
C SER A 557 17.49 -42.93 -30.79
N ILE A 558 16.42 -43.70 -30.70
CA ILE A 558 15.92 -44.44 -29.53
C ILE A 558 16.75 -45.73 -29.39
N ALA A 559 17.20 -46.04 -28.17
CA ALA A 559 17.61 -47.40 -27.79
C ALA A 559 17.04 -47.74 -26.41
N LYS A 560 16.27 -48.83 -26.36
CA LYS A 560 15.79 -49.52 -25.16
C LYS A 560 16.82 -50.56 -24.72
N SER A 561 17.05 -50.74 -23.42
CA SER A 561 17.24 -52.08 -22.84
C SER A 561 16.84 -52.12 -21.35
N SER A 562 15.84 -52.96 -21.08
CA SER A 562 15.61 -53.84 -19.92
C SER A 562 16.87 -54.23 -19.12
N SER A 563 16.89 -54.70 -17.87
CA SER A 563 15.99 -54.93 -16.73
C SER A 563 16.85 -55.66 -15.65
N VAL A 564 16.33 -55.85 -14.44
CA VAL A 564 16.63 -56.94 -13.47
C VAL A 564 17.36 -56.57 -12.14
N THR A 565 16.61 -56.86 -11.06
CA THR A 565 16.94 -57.25 -9.66
C THR A 565 17.56 -56.29 -8.63
N SER A 566 16.71 -55.98 -7.64
CA SER A 566 16.97 -55.87 -6.18
C SER A 566 17.41 -57.22 -5.58
N PRO A 567 18.05 -57.32 -4.38
CA PRO A 567 17.37 -57.03 -3.09
C PRO A 567 18.24 -56.53 -1.90
N ILE A 568 17.55 -55.88 -0.96
CA ILE A 568 17.54 -55.99 0.53
C ILE A 568 18.87 -56.33 1.24
N GLY A 569 19.24 -55.48 2.21
CA GLY A 569 20.19 -55.80 3.28
C GLY A 569 20.13 -54.80 4.45
N ILE A 570 19.42 -55.18 5.52
CA ILE A 570 19.40 -54.55 6.85
C ILE A 570 20.73 -54.86 7.56
N GLY A 571 21.32 -53.90 8.28
CA GLY A 571 22.53 -54.15 9.08
C GLY A 571 22.87 -53.02 10.05
N THR A 572 22.55 -53.23 11.32
CA THR A 572 22.77 -52.35 12.48
C THR A 572 24.21 -52.34 13.01
N LYS A 573 24.52 -51.26 13.75
CA LYS A 573 25.36 -51.18 14.97
C LYS A 573 26.91 -51.15 14.85
N SER A 574 27.44 -50.08 15.46
CA SER A 574 28.34 -50.10 16.63
C SER A 574 29.84 -49.84 16.45
N LEU A 575 30.27 -48.74 17.11
CA LEU A 575 31.52 -48.50 17.86
C LEU A 575 32.86 -48.73 17.15
N ARG A 576 33.72 -47.69 17.15
CA ARG A 576 34.76 -47.48 18.19
C ARG A 576 35.85 -46.53 17.68
N SER A 577 35.99 -45.39 18.38
CA SER A 577 37.23 -44.72 18.78
C SER A 577 38.53 -45.08 18.03
N ARG A 578 39.17 -44.07 17.43
CA ARG A 578 40.63 -43.90 17.57
C ARG A 578 41.07 -42.43 17.46
N ARG A 579 41.72 -42.00 18.55
CA ARG A 579 42.58 -40.82 18.67
C ARG A 579 43.66 -40.82 17.57
N GLY A 580 43.97 -39.63 17.06
CA GLY A 580 45.21 -39.32 16.35
C GLY A 580 45.63 -37.89 16.67
N ASN A 581 46.60 -37.77 17.58
CA ASN A 581 47.33 -36.54 17.92
C ASN A 581 48.56 -36.45 17.01
N SER A 582 48.82 -35.28 16.42
CA SER A 582 50.16 -34.79 16.05
C SER A 582 50.05 -33.27 15.84
N LYS A 583 50.52 -32.41 16.75
CA LYS A 583 51.89 -31.85 16.83
C LYS A 583 52.46 -31.52 15.44
N ALA A 584 52.50 -30.26 15.03
CA ALA A 584 53.40 -29.15 15.44
C ALA A 584 54.73 -29.14 14.68
N SER A 585 55.07 -27.93 14.22
CA SER A 585 56.33 -27.40 13.66
C SER A 585 56.88 -27.99 12.36
N ASN A 586 56.76 -27.23 11.28
CA ASN A 586 57.81 -26.30 10.86
C ASN A 586 57.20 -25.03 10.26
#